data_AF-A0A1I3J8X7-F1
#
_entry.id   AF-A0A1I3J8X7-F1
#
_cell.length_a   1.000
_cell.length_b   1.000
_cell.length_c   1.000
_cell.angle_alpha   90.00
_cell.angle_beta   90.00
_cell.angle_gamma   90.00
#
_symmetry.space_group_name_H-M   'P 1'
#
loop_
_entity.id
_entity.type
_entity.pdbx_description
1 polymer ?
#
loop_
_entity_poly.entity_id
_entity_poly.type
_entity_poly.pdbx_seq_one_letter_code
_entity_poly.pdbx_strand_id
1 'polypeptide(L)'
;MVHAALLPRDRLGARRAFTLPAQRVSFDALIAALKRRYPQSRSTVAFAPDAEIEAQFARQPVLTTALGDLLGFRHDGDLDALVRQALAQAAAS
;
A
#
# COMPACT_ATOMS: atom_id res chain seq x y z
N MET A 1 -12.24 -9.10 0.09
CA MET A 1 -13.19 -7.96 0.02
C MET A 1 -14.53 -8.33 0.67
N VAL A 2 -14.55 -8.70 1.95
CA VAL A 2 -15.82 -9.05 2.65
C VAL A 2 -16.48 -7.82 3.28
N HIS A 3 -15.67 -6.88 3.78
CA HIS A 3 -16.15 -5.66 4.46
C HIS A 3 -17.13 -4.83 3.62
N ALA A 4 -16.82 -4.61 2.33
CA ALA A 4 -17.68 -3.83 1.43
C ALA A 4 -19.08 -4.44 1.23
N ALA A 5 -19.18 -5.77 1.24
CA ALA A 5 -20.45 -6.48 1.05
C ALA A 5 -21.39 -6.33 2.26
N LEU A 6 -20.84 -5.97 3.43
CA LEU A 6 -21.58 -5.81 4.68
C LEU A 6 -21.99 -4.35 4.93
N LEU A 7 -21.64 -3.42 4.04
CA LEU A 7 -21.96 -1.99 4.23
C LEU A 7 -23.45 -1.73 4.00
N PRO A 8 -24.17 -1.14 4.98
CA PRO A 8 -25.53 -0.70 4.78
C PRO A 8 -25.60 0.37 3.67
N ARG A 9 -26.58 0.26 2.78
CA ARG A 9 -26.79 1.21 1.67
C ARG A 9 -26.87 2.66 2.17
N ASP A 10 -27.50 2.85 3.32
CA ASP A 10 -27.72 4.18 3.92
C ASP A 10 -26.41 4.86 4.35
N ARG A 11 -25.34 4.09 4.63
CA ARG A 11 -24.01 4.64 4.97
C ARG A 11 -23.22 5.11 3.75
N LEU A 12 -23.53 4.60 2.55
CA LEU A 12 -22.89 5.01 1.30
C LEU A 12 -23.52 6.28 0.70
N GLY A 13 -24.76 6.60 1.10
CA GLY A 13 -25.52 7.74 0.56
C GLY A 13 -25.67 7.66 -0.96
N ALA A 14 -25.47 8.78 -1.66
CA ALA A 14 -25.48 8.82 -3.13
C ALA A 14 -24.11 8.46 -3.77
N ARG A 15 -23.03 8.42 -2.98
CA ARG A 15 -21.68 8.20 -3.49
C ARG A 15 -21.48 6.71 -3.81
N ARG A 16 -20.85 6.41 -4.94
CA ARG A 16 -20.59 5.03 -5.40
C ARG A 16 -19.12 4.73 -5.64
N ALA A 17 -18.27 5.76 -5.65
CA ALA A 17 -16.82 5.64 -5.78
C ALA A 17 -16.15 6.50 -4.71
N PHE A 18 -15.15 5.93 -4.03
CA PHE A 18 -14.33 6.58 -3.03
C PHE A 18 -12.99 5.87 -2.90
N THR A 19 -11.99 6.59 -2.40
CA THR A 19 -10.64 6.07 -2.17
C THR A 19 -10.62 5.18 -0.93
N LEU A 20 -9.99 4.01 -1.04
CA LEU A 20 -9.75 3.12 0.10
C LEU A 20 -8.42 3.46 0.78
N PRO A 21 -8.33 3.30 2.11
CA PRO A 21 -7.07 3.43 2.84
C PRO A 21 -6.01 2.51 2.25
N ALA A 22 -4.83 3.05 1.95
CA ALA A 22 -3.69 2.32 1.43
C ALA A 22 -2.44 2.62 2.25
N GLN A 23 -1.50 1.68 2.30
CA GLN A 23 -0.22 1.92 2.96
C GLN A 23 0.58 2.98 2.18
N ARG A 24 1.07 4.01 2.87
CA ARG A 24 2.03 4.98 2.32
C ARG A 24 3.42 4.61 2.78
N VAL A 25 4.30 4.28 1.84
CA VAL A 25 5.64 3.77 2.13
C VAL A 25 6.69 4.50 1.30
N SER A 26 7.89 4.68 1.86
CA SER A 26 9.07 5.08 1.09
C SER A 26 9.83 3.84 0.63
N PHE A 27 10.60 3.98 -0.46
CA PHE A 27 11.49 2.90 -0.91
C PHE A 27 12.51 2.50 0.15
N ASP A 28 13.07 3.46 0.88
CA ASP A 28 14.03 3.17 1.97
C ASP A 28 13.41 2.30 3.07
N ALA A 29 12.18 2.62 3.50
CA ALA A 29 11.49 1.84 4.53
C ALA A 29 11.17 0.42 4.02
N LEU A 30 10.76 0.28 2.76
CA LEU A 30 10.51 -1.02 2.14
C LEU A 30 11.79 -1.87 2.04
N ILE A 31 12.91 -1.27 1.63
CA ILE A 31 14.21 -1.94 1.57
C ILE A 31 14.65 -2.37 2.98
N ALA A 32 14.46 -1.52 3.99
CA ALA A 32 14.76 -1.87 5.38
C ALA A 32 13.91 -3.06 5.87
N ALA A 33 12.63 -3.12 5.51
CA ALA A 33 11.76 -4.26 5.83
C ALA A 33 12.21 -5.55 5.13
N LEU A 34 12.58 -5.48 3.85
CA LEU A 34 13.14 -6.60 3.11
C LEU A 34 14.44 -7.12 3.74
N LYS A 35 15.37 -6.22 4.10
CA LYS A 35 16.63 -6.59 4.77
C LYS A 35 16.41 -7.25 6.13
N ARG A 36 15.46 -6.74 6.92
CA ARG A 36 15.07 -7.35 8.20
C ARG A 36 14.48 -8.76 8.01
N ARG A 37 13.66 -8.95 6.98
CA ARG A 37 13.03 -10.25 6.70
C ARG A 37 14.01 -11.27 6.12
N TYR A 38 14.97 -10.84 5.31
CA TYR A 38 15.93 -11.69 4.61
C TYR A 38 17.38 -11.22 4.85
N PRO A 39 17.90 -11.35 6.08
CA PRO A 39 19.22 -10.82 6.44
C PRO A 39 20.39 -11.50 5.71
N GLN A 40 20.17 -12.70 5.18
CA GLN A 40 21.18 -13.45 4.42
C GLN A 40 21.17 -13.14 2.92
N SER A 41 20.20 -12.35 2.45
CA SER A 41 20.12 -11.96 1.04
C SER A 41 21.32 -11.11 0.66
N ARG A 42 21.97 -11.46 -0.46
CA ARG A 42 23.08 -10.69 -1.03
C ARG A 42 22.60 -9.64 -2.03
N SER A 43 21.29 -9.51 -2.25
CA SER A 43 20.72 -8.55 -3.19
C SER A 43 20.98 -7.12 -2.74
N THR A 44 21.40 -6.28 -3.68
CA THR A 44 21.63 -4.85 -3.47
C THR A 44 20.64 -4.05 -4.31
N VAL A 45 20.19 -2.91 -3.77
CA VAL A 45 19.34 -1.95 -4.48
C VAL A 45 20.17 -0.69 -4.72
N ALA A 46 20.27 -0.26 -5.97
CA ALA A 46 20.86 1.01 -6.36
C ALA A 46 19.75 1.94 -6.84
N PHE A 47 19.73 3.18 -6.34
CA PHE A 47 18.79 4.19 -6.77
C PHE A 47 19.36 4.93 -7.99
N ALA A 48 18.61 4.92 -9.09
CA ALA A 48 18.90 5.67 -10.30
C ALA A 48 17.75 6.66 -10.52
N PRO A 49 17.81 7.88 -9.93
CA PRO A 49 16.74 8.85 -10.07
C PRO A 49 16.63 9.32 -11.53
N ASP A 50 15.40 9.38 -12.01
CA ASP A 50 15.04 9.88 -13.33
C ASP A 50 14.07 11.05 -13.14
N ALA A 51 14.43 12.22 -13.66
CA ALA A 51 13.68 13.45 -13.41
C ALA A 51 12.26 13.41 -13.98
N GLU A 52 12.05 12.72 -15.10
CA GLU A 52 10.73 12.60 -15.73
C GLU A 52 9.84 11.65 -14.90
N ILE A 53 10.39 10.52 -14.45
CA ILE A 53 9.70 9.59 -13.56
C ILE A 53 9.36 10.27 -12.22
N GLU A 54 10.30 11.00 -11.63
CA GLU A 54 10.08 11.67 -10.34
C GLU A 54 9.02 12.76 -10.44
N ALA A 55 9.03 13.56 -11.51
CA ALA A 55 8.02 14.60 -11.72
C ALA A 55 6.61 14.00 -11.80
N GLN A 56 6.47 12.83 -12.42
CA GLN A 56 5.17 12.16 -12.59
C GLN A 56 4.73 11.37 -11.35
N PHE A 57 5.65 10.70 -10.66
CA PHE A 57 5.28 9.69 -9.65
C PHE A 57 5.74 10.00 -8.22
N ALA A 58 6.79 10.80 -8.03
CA ALA A 58 7.34 11.07 -6.69
C ALA A 58 6.68 12.25 -5.98
N ARG A 59 5.95 13.11 -6.72
CA ARG A 59 5.35 14.37 -6.20
C ARG A 59 3.83 14.31 -6.08
N GLN A 60 3.26 13.12 -5.96
CA GLN A 60 1.82 12.95 -5.79
C GLN A 60 1.36 13.55 -4.44
N PRO A 61 0.17 14.17 -4.39
CA PRO A 61 -0.37 14.72 -3.16
C PRO A 61 -0.61 13.62 -2.12
N VAL A 62 -0.71 14.00 -0.85
CA VAL A 62 -1.02 13.06 0.22
C VAL A 62 -2.39 12.41 -0.04
N LEU A 63 -2.42 11.08 -0.06
CA LEU A 63 -3.66 10.31 -0.19
C LEU A 63 -4.57 10.59 1.02
N THR A 64 -5.80 11.01 0.76
CA THR A 64 -6.85 11.15 1.77
C THR A 64 -8.01 10.19 1.46
N THR A 65 -8.53 9.54 2.50
CA THR A 65 -9.48 8.41 2.37
C THR A 65 -10.67 8.57 3.30
N ALA A 66 -11.07 9.81 3.59
CA ALA A 66 -12.04 10.14 4.63
C ALA A 66 -13.33 9.29 4.62
N LEU A 67 -13.90 9.02 3.44
CA LEU A 67 -15.08 8.15 3.35
C LEU A 67 -14.74 6.67 3.60
N GLY A 68 -13.61 6.18 3.09
CA GLY A 68 -13.13 4.83 3.37
C GLY A 68 -12.85 4.62 4.86
N ASP A 69 -12.21 5.60 5.50
CA ASP A 69 -11.94 5.61 6.93
C ASP A 69 -13.25 5.62 7.75
N LEU A 70 -14.20 6.49 7.39
CA LEU A 70 -15.52 6.57 8.03
C LEU A 70 -16.32 5.26 7.90
N LEU A 71 -16.20 4.59 6.75
CA LEU A 71 -16.83 3.31 6.48
C LEU A 71 -16.10 2.13 7.15
N GLY A 72 -15.00 2.38 7.86
CA GLY A 72 -14.25 1.39 8.61
C GLY A 72 -13.34 0.50 7.77
N PHE A 73 -13.05 0.89 6.52
CA PHE A 73 -11.96 0.24 5.77
C PHE A 73 -10.63 0.51 6.44
N ARG A 74 -9.66 -0.37 6.20
CA ARG A 74 -8.31 -0.28 6.74
C ARG A 74 -7.31 -0.64 5.66
N HIS A 75 -6.13 -0.04 5.72
CA HIS A 75 -5.01 -0.45 4.89
C HIS A 75 -4.47 -1.81 5.36
N ASP A 76 -3.62 -2.43 4.55
CA ASP A 76 -3.12 -3.81 4.75
C ASP A 76 -2.13 -3.98 5.92
N GLY A 77 -2.14 -3.08 6.91
CA GLY A 77 -1.22 -3.12 8.06
C GLY A 77 0.11 -2.42 7.78
N ASP A 78 1.22 -3.12 8.02
CA ASP A 78 2.59 -2.58 7.95
C ASP A 78 3.43 -3.20 6.82
N LEU A 79 4.67 -2.71 6.69
CA LEU A 79 5.63 -3.15 5.70
C LEU A 79 6.06 -4.61 5.86
N ASP A 80 6.04 -5.17 7.08
CA ASP A 80 6.38 -6.58 7.30
C ASP A 80 5.28 -7.51 6.82
N ALA A 81 4.02 -7.12 7.08
CA ALA A 81 2.85 -7.79 6.54
C ALA A 81 2.88 -7.76 5.01
N LEU A 82 3.14 -6.59 4.42
CA LEU A 82 3.25 -6.41 2.98
C LEU A 82 4.31 -7.33 2.36
N VAL A 83 5.55 -7.28 2.85
CA VAL A 83 6.66 -8.11 2.34
C VAL A 83 6.33 -9.60 2.46
N ARG A 84 5.79 -10.03 3.61
CA ARG A 84 5.43 -11.43 3.85
C ARG A 84 4.36 -11.91 2.87
N GLN A 85 3.30 -11.13 2.67
CA GLN A 85 2.17 -11.51 1.82
C GLN A 85 2.57 -11.51 0.34
N ALA A 86 3.23 -10.45 -0.13
CA ALA A 86 3.62 -10.32 -1.53
C ALA A 86 4.54 -11.46 -1.99
N LEU A 87 5.55 -11.80 -1.17
CA LEU A 87 6.50 -12.86 -1.52
C LEU A 87 5.94 -14.27 -1.34
N ALA A 88 4.97 -14.47 -0.43
CA ALA A 88 4.23 -15.73 -0.36
C ALA A 88 3.39 -15.96 -1.63
N GLN A 89 2.78 -14.90 -2.17
CA GLN A 89 2.02 -14.99 -3.42
C GLN A 89 2.94 -15.24 -4.63
N ALA A 90 4.08 -14.56 -4.70
CA ALA A 90 5.05 -14.74 -5.79
C ALA A 90 5.59 -16.18 -5.86
N ALA A 91 5.75 -16.86 -4.72
CA ALA A 91 6.17 -18.25 -4.66
C ALA A 91 5.07 -19.26 -5.06
N ALA A 92 3.81 -18.82 -5.11
CA ALA A 92 2.65 -19.64 -5.46
C ALA A 92 2.15 -19.43 -6.91
N SER A 93 2.85 -18.59 -7.68
CA SER A 93 2.54 -18.22 -9.08
C SER A 93 3.55 -18.87 -10.02
#